data_AF-A0A329N0W9-F1
#
_entry.id   AF-A0A329N0W9-F1
#
_cell.length_a   1.000
_cell.length_b   1.000
_cell.length_c   1.000
_cell.angle_alpha   90.00
_cell.angle_beta   90.00
_cell.angle_gamma   90.00
#
_symmetry.space_group_name_H-M   'P 1'
#
loop_
_entity.id
_entity.type
_entity.pdbx_description
1 polymer ?
#
loop_
_entity_poly.entity_id
_entity_poly.type
_entity_poly.pdbx_seq_one_letter_code
_entity_poly.pdbx_strand_id
1 'polypeptide(L)'
;MSSTRFTVESKRNIFNHYHNNMKIIGINILVFTVVCLYSLPALAQETRSVYRKTVTVGGQDSRAAYGGFVDLRRGKVYTLDEATAVQDQVDMLYGYGKNTKSNIMAVSSRSRDYFGRRYRDRLHEWTELNRGTFIAVENTREQRKIFKEIQTAGQLRQAFEAGLKTVENRPDYDRGAHGPSSHRLRRLKENEMIYFKSIYREGVYAAFKVVEIREGEQGYIKLDLITVGN
;
A
#
# COMPACT_ATOMS: atom_id res chain seq x y z
N MET A 1 0.55 -16.57 -81.46
CA MET A 1 0.41 -17.22 -80.14
C MET A 1 1.23 -16.45 -79.09
N SER A 2 0.69 -15.41 -78.43
CA SER A 2 1.35 -14.80 -77.24
C SER A 2 0.48 -13.79 -76.47
N SER A 3 -0.85 -13.80 -76.63
CA SER A 3 -1.72 -12.78 -76.00
C SER A 3 -2.32 -13.23 -74.65
N THR A 4 -2.35 -14.54 -74.38
CA THR A 4 -3.02 -15.10 -73.20
C THR A 4 -2.13 -15.20 -71.94
N ARG A 5 -0.80 -15.01 -72.06
CA ARG A 5 0.12 -15.09 -70.90
C ARG A 5 0.17 -13.79 -70.08
N PHE A 6 -0.02 -12.63 -70.71
CA PHE A 6 0.07 -11.33 -70.03
C PHE A 6 -1.08 -11.04 -69.04
N THR A 7 -2.25 -11.66 -69.23
CA THR A 7 -3.43 -11.44 -68.38
C THR A 7 -3.41 -12.24 -67.08
N VAL A 8 -2.61 -13.31 -67.00
CA VAL A 8 -2.54 -14.17 -65.80
C VAL A 8 -1.56 -13.60 -64.77
N GLU A 9 -0.44 -13.03 -65.23
CA GLU A 9 0.61 -12.51 -64.36
C GLU A 9 0.20 -11.20 -63.66
N SER A 10 -0.51 -10.31 -64.37
CA SER A 10 -1.09 -9.09 -63.80
C SER A 10 -2.09 -9.37 -62.68
N LYS A 11 -2.97 -10.36 -62.85
CA LYS A 11 -3.96 -10.74 -61.82
C LYS A 11 -3.31 -11.33 -60.57
N ARG A 12 -2.19 -12.06 -60.71
CA ARG A 12 -1.44 -12.62 -59.58
C ARG A 12 -0.78 -11.53 -58.72
N ASN A 13 -0.21 -10.51 -59.34
CA ASN A 13 0.42 -9.40 -58.61
C ASN A 13 -0.60 -8.55 -57.83
N ILE A 14 -1.77 -8.29 -58.41
CA ILE A 14 -2.84 -7.58 -57.73
C ILE A 14 -3.33 -8.39 -56.51
N PHE A 15 -3.57 -9.70 -56.67
CA PHE A 15 -4.04 -10.56 -55.58
C PHE A 15 -3.03 -10.64 -54.43
N ASN A 16 -1.73 -10.75 -54.72
CA ASN A 16 -0.67 -10.76 -53.71
C ASN A 16 -0.55 -9.42 -52.97
N HIS A 17 -0.74 -8.29 -53.67
CA HIS A 17 -0.74 -6.96 -53.05
C HIS A 17 -1.92 -6.78 -52.07
N TYR A 18 -3.14 -7.18 -52.48
CA TYR A 18 -4.31 -7.14 -51.58
C TYR A 18 -4.17 -8.11 -50.40
N HIS A 19 -3.63 -9.31 -50.60
CA HIS A 19 -3.45 -10.29 -49.54
C HIS A 19 -2.43 -9.83 -48.49
N ASN A 20 -1.33 -9.19 -48.90
CA ASN A 20 -0.34 -8.63 -47.99
C ASN A 20 -0.87 -7.41 -47.22
N ASN A 21 -1.63 -6.53 -47.88
CA ASN A 21 -2.25 -5.38 -47.21
C ASN A 21 -3.32 -5.82 -46.19
N MET A 22 -4.12 -6.85 -46.50
CA MET A 22 -5.09 -7.41 -45.54
C MET A 22 -4.42 -8.07 -44.33
N LYS A 23 -3.28 -8.75 -44.50
CA LYS A 23 -2.49 -9.30 -43.38
C LYS A 23 -1.96 -8.18 -42.46
N ILE A 24 -1.45 -7.09 -43.04
CA ILE A 24 -0.93 -5.94 -42.28
C ILE A 24 -2.06 -5.24 -41.50
N ILE A 25 -3.24 -5.05 -42.11
CA ILE A 25 -4.40 -4.46 -41.42
C ILE A 25 -4.90 -5.38 -40.30
N GLY A 26 -5.00 -6.70 -40.54
CA GLY A 26 -5.41 -7.67 -39.53
C GLY A 26 -4.46 -7.75 -38.33
N ILE A 27 -3.14 -7.70 -38.56
CA ILE A 27 -2.14 -7.69 -37.48
C ILE A 27 -2.23 -6.40 -36.65
N ASN A 28 -2.40 -5.24 -37.28
CA ASN A 28 -2.51 -3.97 -36.55
C ASN A 28 -3.80 -3.89 -35.72
N ILE A 29 -4.93 -4.40 -36.22
CA ILE A 29 -6.19 -4.47 -35.46
C ILE A 29 -6.03 -5.41 -34.26
N LEU A 30 -5.40 -6.58 -34.44
CA LEU A 30 -5.17 -7.53 -33.35
C LEU A 30 -4.28 -6.92 -32.25
N VAL A 31 -3.18 -6.24 -32.62
CA VAL A 31 -2.28 -5.57 -31.66
C VAL A 31 -3.01 -4.44 -30.91
N PHE A 32 -3.81 -3.63 -31.60
CA PHE A 32 -4.57 -2.56 -30.98
C PHE A 32 -5.62 -3.09 -29.98
N THR A 33 -6.32 -4.17 -30.36
CA THR A 33 -7.34 -4.80 -29.50
C THR A 33 -6.72 -5.41 -28.24
N VAL A 34 -5.55 -6.05 -28.38
CA VAL A 34 -4.79 -6.61 -27.26
C VAL A 34 -4.33 -5.49 -26.31
N VAL A 35 -3.78 -4.38 -26.80
CA VAL A 35 -3.35 -3.25 -25.95
C VAL A 35 -4.53 -2.60 -25.21
N CYS A 36 -5.69 -2.45 -25.84
CA CYS A 36 -6.90 -1.94 -25.19
C CYS A 36 -7.42 -2.88 -24.09
N LEU A 37 -7.42 -4.19 -24.30
CA LEU A 37 -7.90 -5.15 -23.31
C LEU A 37 -7.01 -5.22 -22.06
N TYR A 38 -5.70 -4.99 -22.19
CA TYR A 38 -4.77 -5.00 -21.05
C TYR A 38 -4.68 -3.67 -20.27
N SER A 39 -5.17 -2.55 -20.83
CA SER A 39 -5.09 -1.22 -20.20
C SER A 39 -6.32 -0.85 -19.35
N LEU A 40 -7.48 -1.43 -19.64
CA LEU A 40 -8.71 -1.24 -18.87
C LEU A 40 -8.63 -1.63 -17.37
N PRO A 41 -7.98 -2.74 -16.96
CA PRO A 41 -7.97 -3.14 -15.56
C PRO A 41 -7.14 -2.21 -14.65
N ALA A 42 -6.11 -1.55 -15.19
CA ALA A 42 -5.29 -0.60 -14.43
C ALA A 42 -6.09 0.66 -14.04
N LEU A 43 -6.87 1.21 -14.98
CA LEU A 43 -7.73 2.37 -14.72
C LEU A 43 -8.84 2.06 -13.70
N ALA A 44 -9.41 0.84 -13.76
CA ALA A 44 -10.46 0.42 -12.83
C ALA A 44 -9.98 0.28 -11.37
N GLN A 45 -8.69 0.02 -11.13
CA GLN A 45 -8.14 -0.04 -9.77
C GLN A 45 -7.98 1.36 -9.15
N GLU A 46 -7.69 2.38 -9.95
CA GLU A 46 -7.46 3.75 -9.45
C GLU A 46 -8.74 4.47 -9.00
N THR A 47 -9.88 4.11 -9.59
CA THR A 47 -11.18 4.75 -9.31
C THR A 47 -11.93 4.15 -8.12
N ARG A 48 -11.41 3.07 -7.50
CA ARG A 48 -12.05 2.45 -6.33
C ARG A 48 -12.14 3.46 -5.18
N SER A 49 -13.32 3.56 -4.57
CA SER A 49 -13.51 4.41 -3.39
C SER A 49 -12.69 3.91 -2.21
N VAL A 50 -12.16 4.85 -1.44
CA VAL A 50 -11.59 4.53 -0.12
C VAL A 50 -12.68 4.54 0.93
N TYR A 51 -12.40 3.92 2.06
CA TYR A 51 -13.21 4.06 3.27
C TYR A 51 -12.37 4.62 4.42
N ARG A 52 -13.09 5.29 5.32
CA ARG A 52 -12.55 5.98 6.48
C ARG A 52 -13.06 5.31 7.74
N LYS A 53 -12.16 5.03 8.68
CA LYS A 53 -12.49 4.39 9.95
C LYS A 53 -11.55 4.86 11.04
N THR A 54 -12.09 5.17 12.22
CA THR A 54 -11.24 5.39 13.40
C THR A 54 -10.96 4.05 14.07
N VAL A 55 -9.69 3.77 14.36
CA VAL A 55 -9.25 2.55 15.07
C VAL A 55 -8.40 2.92 16.28
N THR A 56 -8.53 2.15 17.36
CA THR A 56 -7.69 2.29 18.56
C THR A 56 -6.84 1.04 18.70
N VAL A 57 -5.52 1.21 18.76
CA VAL A 57 -4.53 0.12 18.78
C VAL A 57 -3.79 0.18 20.12
N GLY A 58 -3.85 -0.90 20.90
CA GLY A 58 -3.26 -1.00 22.23
C GLY A 58 -1.79 -1.36 22.21
N GLY A 59 -1.08 -0.98 23.28
CA GLY A 59 0.32 -1.32 23.51
C GLY A 59 0.54 -2.82 23.75
N GLN A 60 1.81 -3.18 24.00
CA GLN A 60 2.25 -4.58 24.06
C GLN A 60 1.90 -5.35 25.35
N ASP A 61 1.47 -4.67 26.43
CA ASP A 61 1.10 -5.35 27.68
C ASP A 61 -0.17 -6.19 27.47
N SER A 62 -0.22 -7.39 28.04
CA SER A 62 -1.40 -8.27 27.99
C SER A 62 -2.67 -7.68 28.60
N ARG A 63 -2.54 -6.65 29.43
CA ARG A 63 -3.63 -5.92 30.08
C ARG A 63 -4.05 -4.67 29.29
N ALA A 64 -3.43 -4.39 28.14
CA ALA A 64 -3.87 -3.29 27.28
C ALA A 64 -5.36 -3.51 26.90
N ALA A 65 -6.15 -2.43 26.94
CA ALA A 65 -7.59 -2.50 26.69
C ALA A 65 -7.95 -2.84 25.23
N TYR A 66 -6.98 -2.74 24.31
CA TYR A 66 -7.17 -2.93 22.88
C TYR A 66 -6.07 -3.84 22.33
N GLY A 67 -6.36 -4.50 21.20
CA GLY A 67 -5.36 -5.28 20.47
C GLY A 67 -4.24 -4.43 19.86
N GLY A 68 -3.05 -5.00 19.69
CA GLY A 68 -1.87 -4.30 19.18
C GLY A 68 -1.57 -4.51 17.69
N PHE A 69 -2.39 -5.28 16.98
CA PHE A 69 -2.14 -5.74 15.61
C PHE A 69 -3.24 -5.26 14.67
N VAL A 70 -2.92 -4.87 13.43
CA VAL A 70 -3.89 -4.24 12.52
C VAL A 70 -3.82 -4.83 11.11
N ASP A 71 -4.97 -5.23 10.57
CA ASP A 71 -5.18 -5.41 9.12
C ASP A 71 -5.55 -4.06 8.51
N LEU A 72 -4.61 -3.47 7.79
CA LEU A 72 -4.76 -2.12 7.23
C LEU A 72 -5.73 -2.11 6.03
N ARG A 73 -5.99 -3.24 5.37
CA ARG A 73 -7.00 -3.32 4.31
C ARG A 73 -8.42 -3.20 4.87
N ARG A 74 -8.69 -3.81 6.03
CA ARG A 74 -10.04 -3.84 6.63
C ARG A 74 -10.22 -2.84 7.78
N GLY A 75 -9.14 -2.23 8.26
CA GLY A 75 -9.16 -1.43 9.47
C GLY A 75 -9.64 -2.22 10.68
N LYS A 76 -9.21 -3.49 10.80
CA LYS A 76 -9.54 -4.36 11.94
C LYS A 76 -8.33 -4.46 12.85
N VAL A 77 -8.58 -4.28 14.15
CA VAL A 77 -7.59 -4.42 15.21
C VAL A 77 -7.76 -5.81 15.84
N TYR A 78 -6.65 -6.48 16.08
CA TYR A 78 -6.57 -7.82 16.64
C TYR A 78 -5.70 -7.81 17.90
N THR A 79 -6.09 -8.62 18.88
CA THR A 79 -5.21 -9.08 19.94
C THR A 79 -4.13 -10.00 19.36
N LEU A 80 -3.07 -10.29 20.14
CA LEU A 80 -2.01 -11.19 19.68
C LEU A 80 -2.52 -12.60 19.32
N ASP A 81 -3.45 -13.13 20.11
CA ASP A 81 -3.97 -14.48 19.93
C ASP A 81 -4.86 -14.56 18.68
N GLU A 82 -5.73 -13.55 18.46
CA GLU A 82 -6.52 -13.45 17.22
C GLU A 82 -5.61 -13.26 16.00
N ALA A 83 -4.61 -12.38 16.10
CA ALA A 83 -3.67 -12.09 15.04
C ALA A 83 -2.88 -13.34 14.62
N THR A 84 -2.56 -14.22 15.58
CA THR A 84 -1.88 -15.51 15.33
C THR A 84 -2.74 -16.46 14.49
N ALA A 85 -4.07 -16.32 14.53
CA ALA A 85 -4.98 -17.10 13.69
C ALA A 85 -5.17 -16.53 12.27
N VAL A 86 -4.76 -15.28 12.01
CA VAL A 86 -4.94 -14.57 10.73
C VAL A 86 -3.67 -13.85 10.27
N GLN A 87 -2.52 -14.52 10.41
CA GLN A 87 -1.18 -13.94 10.24
C GLN A 87 -1.00 -13.22 8.88
N ASP A 88 -1.53 -13.80 7.81
CA ASP A 88 -1.49 -13.29 6.44
C ASP A 88 -2.26 -11.97 6.23
N GLN A 89 -3.10 -11.59 7.21
CA GLN A 89 -3.94 -10.39 7.13
C GLN A 89 -3.39 -9.21 7.92
N VAL A 90 -2.42 -9.42 8.81
CA VAL A 90 -1.94 -8.38 9.71
C VAL A 90 -0.77 -7.65 9.08
N ASP A 91 -0.88 -6.33 8.88
CA ASP A 91 0.16 -5.52 8.21
C ASP A 91 1.02 -4.75 9.21
N MET A 92 0.41 -4.29 10.31
CA MET A 92 1.01 -3.35 11.25
C MET A 92 0.82 -3.83 12.68
N LEU A 93 1.78 -3.50 13.54
CA LEU A 93 1.62 -3.55 14.99
C LEU A 93 2.07 -2.26 15.65
N TYR A 94 1.51 -1.96 16.82
CA TYR A 94 1.88 -0.84 17.68
C TYR A 94 2.68 -1.33 18.89
N GLY A 95 3.64 -0.53 19.33
CA GLY A 95 4.41 -0.78 20.55
C GLY A 95 4.94 0.51 21.16
N TYR A 96 4.95 0.57 22.49
CA TYR A 96 5.49 1.70 23.25
C TYR A 96 6.84 1.34 23.88
N GLY A 97 7.86 2.14 23.59
CA GLY A 97 9.18 1.99 24.22
C GLY A 97 9.51 3.20 25.08
N LYS A 98 10.16 3.01 26.23
CA LYS A 98 10.53 4.11 27.14
C LYS A 98 11.28 5.26 26.45
N ASN A 99 12.20 4.92 25.54
CA ASN A 99 13.05 5.88 24.82
C ASN A 99 12.57 6.20 23.39
N THR A 100 11.86 5.26 22.76
CA THR A 100 11.34 5.41 21.39
C THR A 100 9.90 5.88 21.34
N LYS A 101 9.25 6.01 22.50
CA LYS A 101 7.86 6.44 22.70
C LYS A 101 6.92 5.59 21.87
N SER A 102 5.93 6.19 21.23
CA SER A 102 4.96 5.52 20.35
C SER A 102 5.62 5.04 19.06
N ASN A 103 5.48 3.75 18.74
CA ASN A 103 6.04 3.16 17.52
C ASN A 103 4.97 2.38 16.77
N ILE A 104 5.00 2.50 15.45
CA ILE A 104 4.32 1.56 14.55
C ILE A 104 5.38 0.82 13.74
N MET A 105 5.10 -0.43 13.41
CA MET A 105 6.01 -1.24 12.61
C MET A 105 5.24 -2.21 11.74
N ALA A 106 5.86 -2.59 10.62
CA ALA A 106 5.39 -3.72 9.84
C ALA A 106 5.57 -4.97 10.70
N VAL A 107 4.65 -5.93 10.60
CA VAL A 107 4.76 -7.16 11.40
C VAL A 107 6.07 -7.88 11.10
N SER A 108 6.57 -7.82 9.86
CA SER A 108 7.87 -8.35 9.45
C SER A 108 9.11 -7.73 10.12
N SER A 109 8.96 -6.62 10.83
CA SER A 109 10.08 -5.90 11.42
C SER A 109 10.72 -6.65 12.58
N ARG A 110 12.04 -6.83 12.55
CA ARG A 110 12.79 -7.34 13.73
C ARG A 110 12.69 -6.43 14.94
N SER A 111 12.31 -5.17 14.77
CA SER A 111 12.12 -4.25 15.91
C SER A 111 11.00 -4.69 16.87
N ARG A 112 10.10 -5.58 16.43
CA ARG A 112 9.04 -6.15 17.27
C ARG A 112 9.58 -6.92 18.48
N ASP A 113 10.78 -7.49 18.36
CA ASP A 113 11.41 -8.29 19.41
C ASP A 113 11.80 -7.46 20.64
N TYR A 114 11.85 -6.14 20.52
CA TYR A 114 12.12 -5.22 21.62
C TYR A 114 10.88 -4.90 22.47
N PHE A 115 9.68 -5.29 22.05
CA PHE A 115 8.42 -4.97 22.74
C PHE A 115 7.92 -6.14 23.60
N GLY A 116 8.87 -6.81 24.27
CA GLY A 116 8.60 -7.85 25.25
C GLY A 116 8.68 -9.27 24.72
N ARG A 117 8.98 -10.20 25.64
CA ARG A 117 9.14 -11.63 25.36
C ARG A 117 7.90 -12.25 24.72
N ARG A 118 6.70 -11.85 25.15
CA ARG A 118 5.43 -12.36 24.61
C ARG A 118 5.30 -12.11 23.10
N TYR A 119 5.58 -10.89 22.64
CA TYR A 119 5.53 -10.56 21.22
C TYR A 119 6.61 -11.31 20.45
N ARG A 120 7.86 -11.29 20.95
CA ARG A 120 8.98 -11.98 20.31
C ARG A 120 8.69 -13.47 20.11
N ASP A 121 8.39 -14.19 21.19
CA ASP A 121 8.26 -15.65 21.17
C ASP A 121 7.09 -16.07 20.26
N ARG A 122 5.93 -15.39 20.35
CA ARG A 122 4.77 -15.69 19.49
C ARG A 122 4.99 -15.34 18.01
N LEU A 123 5.59 -14.18 17.72
CA LEU A 123 5.80 -13.74 16.33
C LEU A 123 6.98 -14.46 15.65
N HIS A 124 7.76 -15.25 16.38
CA HIS A 124 8.75 -16.17 15.80
C HIS A 124 8.12 -17.49 15.33
N GLU A 125 6.96 -17.85 15.87
CA GLU A 125 6.16 -19.01 15.43
C GLU A 125 5.32 -18.71 14.17
N TRP A 126 5.20 -17.44 13.79
CA TRP A 126 4.43 -17.03 12.62
C TRP A 126 5.15 -17.42 11.31
N THR A 127 4.41 -18.05 10.40
CA THR A 127 4.90 -18.41 9.06
C THR A 127 4.73 -17.26 8.08
N GLU A 128 3.72 -16.40 8.29
CA GLU A 128 3.42 -15.26 7.44
C GLU A 128 3.67 -13.95 8.17
N LEU A 129 4.49 -13.08 7.57
CA LEU A 129 4.88 -11.80 8.15
C LEU A 129 4.83 -10.71 7.08
N ASN A 130 3.69 -10.00 7.03
CA ASN A 130 3.52 -8.94 6.04
C ASN A 130 4.57 -7.84 6.19
N ARG A 131 5.13 -7.46 5.02
CA ARG A 131 6.09 -6.38 4.85
C ARG A 131 5.39 -5.15 4.29
N GLY A 132 5.88 -3.98 4.65
CA GLY A 132 5.46 -2.74 4.02
C GLY A 132 6.39 -1.59 4.36
N THR A 133 6.15 -0.46 3.74
CA THR A 133 6.92 0.77 3.92
C THR A 133 6.02 1.84 4.51
N PHE A 134 6.50 2.48 5.58
CA PHE A 134 5.85 3.62 6.21
C PHE A 134 6.58 4.92 5.88
N ILE A 135 5.81 6.01 5.76
CA ILE A 135 6.28 7.38 5.60
C ILE A 135 5.45 8.26 6.51
N ALA A 136 6.07 9.00 7.42
CA ALA A 136 5.42 10.01 8.23
C ALA A 136 5.57 11.39 7.57
N VAL A 137 4.47 12.12 7.49
CA VAL A 137 4.41 13.48 7.00
C VAL A 137 3.92 14.44 8.07
N GLU A 138 4.57 15.60 8.09
CA GLU A 138 4.28 16.64 9.07
C GLU A 138 2.85 17.15 8.96
N ASN A 139 2.36 17.68 10.08
CA ASN A 139 1.06 18.31 10.17
C ASN A 139 1.05 19.72 9.56
N THR A 140 1.32 19.83 8.26
CA THR A 140 1.17 21.09 7.52
C THR A 140 -0.26 21.26 7.03
N ARG A 141 -0.66 22.50 6.72
CA ARG A 141 -1.98 22.79 6.14
C ARG A 141 -2.20 22.02 4.83
N GLU A 142 -1.15 21.90 4.03
CA GLU A 142 -1.16 21.18 2.76
C GLU A 142 -1.38 19.68 2.97
N GLN A 143 -0.62 19.04 3.87
CA GLN A 143 -0.78 17.61 4.14
C GLN A 143 -2.17 17.29 4.72
N ARG A 144 -2.71 18.15 5.60
CA ARG A 144 -4.10 18.02 6.08
C ARG A 144 -5.12 18.08 4.95
N LYS A 145 -4.90 18.97 3.97
CA LYS A 145 -5.77 19.10 2.80
C LYS A 145 -5.69 17.83 1.95
N ILE A 146 -4.49 17.37 1.61
CA ILE A 146 -4.27 16.12 0.88
C ILE A 146 -5.00 14.96 1.58
N PHE A 147 -4.76 14.77 2.87
CA PHE A 147 -5.39 13.69 3.65
C PHE A 147 -6.93 13.74 3.62
N LYS A 148 -7.52 14.94 3.69
CA LYS A 148 -8.99 15.13 3.62
C LYS A 148 -9.54 14.85 2.21
N GLU A 149 -8.76 15.15 1.18
CA GLU A 149 -9.17 15.04 -0.23
C GLU A 149 -9.00 13.64 -0.82
N ILE A 150 -8.34 12.71 -0.12
CA ILE A 150 -8.27 11.30 -0.53
C ILE A 150 -9.67 10.67 -0.50
N GLN A 151 -10.21 10.36 -1.67
CA GLN A 151 -11.49 9.67 -1.90
C GLN A 151 -11.33 8.38 -2.72
N THR A 152 -10.23 8.24 -3.47
CA THR A 152 -9.98 7.06 -4.32
C THR A 152 -8.64 6.38 -4.01
N ALA A 153 -8.52 5.12 -4.41
CA ALA A 153 -7.28 4.35 -4.32
C ALA A 153 -6.14 5.02 -5.09
N GLY A 154 -6.42 5.60 -6.26
CA GLY A 154 -5.45 6.37 -7.05
C GLY A 154 -4.92 7.58 -6.29
N GLN A 155 -5.80 8.36 -5.64
CA GLN A 155 -5.39 9.50 -4.81
C GLN A 155 -4.57 9.07 -3.59
N LEU A 156 -4.93 7.95 -2.96
CA LEU A 156 -4.18 7.40 -1.84
C LEU A 156 -2.76 6.96 -2.27
N ARG A 157 -2.63 6.31 -3.42
CA ARG A 157 -1.35 5.94 -4.02
C ARG A 157 -0.51 7.18 -4.35
N GLN A 158 -1.10 8.18 -4.98
CA GLN A 158 -0.42 9.45 -5.31
C GLN A 158 0.06 10.17 -4.05
N ALA A 159 -0.72 10.18 -2.97
CA ALA A 159 -0.31 10.77 -1.69
C ALA A 159 0.89 10.05 -1.08
N PHE A 160 0.92 8.71 -1.12
CA PHE A 160 2.08 7.92 -0.70
C PHE A 160 3.32 8.25 -1.55
N GLU A 161 3.19 8.29 -2.87
CA GLU A 161 4.30 8.57 -3.79
C GLU A 161 4.83 10.00 -3.64
N ALA A 162 3.95 10.99 -3.42
CA ALA A 162 4.34 12.37 -3.13
C ALA A 162 5.08 12.49 -1.79
N GLY A 163 4.60 11.78 -0.76
CA GLY A 163 5.30 11.68 0.52
C GLY A 163 6.69 11.07 0.36
N LEU A 164 6.82 9.99 -0.42
CA LEU A 164 8.09 9.30 -0.66
C LEU A 164 9.13 10.21 -1.33
N LYS A 165 8.71 11.05 -2.27
CA LYS A 165 9.60 11.98 -2.99
C LYS A 165 10.09 13.15 -2.13
N THR A 166 9.33 13.53 -1.10
CA THR A 166 9.58 14.77 -0.35
C THR A 166 10.13 14.53 1.06
N VAL A 167 9.92 13.36 1.64
CA VAL A 167 10.27 13.09 3.05
C VAL A 167 11.76 13.22 3.35
N GLU A 168 12.64 12.79 2.43
CA GLU A 168 14.10 12.84 2.64
C GLU A 168 14.67 14.25 2.50
N ASN A 169 13.92 15.19 1.90
CA ASN A 169 14.34 16.57 1.70
C ASN A 169 14.06 17.46 2.93
N ARG A 170 13.60 16.90 4.05
CA ARG A 170 13.29 17.67 5.26
C ARG A 170 14.57 18.13 5.97
N PRO A 171 14.62 19.37 6.48
CA PRO A 171 15.79 19.88 7.21
C PRO A 171 16.19 19.04 8.44
N ASP A 172 15.24 18.38 9.09
CA ASP A 172 15.42 17.55 10.28
C ASP A 172 15.16 16.06 10.01
N TYR A 173 15.42 15.60 8.79
CA TYR A 173 15.12 14.23 8.36
C TYR A 173 15.74 13.16 9.27
N ASP A 174 14.88 12.43 10.00
CA ASP A 174 15.24 11.19 10.70
C ASP A 174 14.52 10.01 10.04
N ARG A 175 15.25 9.13 9.36
CA ARG A 175 14.65 7.95 8.70
C ARG A 175 13.80 7.09 9.64
N GLY A 176 14.17 7.03 10.92
CA GLY A 176 13.43 6.27 11.92
C GLY A 176 12.11 6.91 12.35
N ALA A 177 11.96 8.24 12.26
CA ALA A 177 10.76 8.98 12.60
C ALA A 177 9.91 9.30 11.37
N HIS A 178 10.56 9.60 10.23
CA HIS A 178 9.90 10.10 9.03
C HIS A 178 9.75 9.04 7.92
N GLY A 179 10.62 8.02 7.86
CA GLY A 179 10.63 7.04 6.76
C GLY A 179 11.17 7.61 5.43
N PRO A 180 11.32 6.81 4.36
CA PRO A 180 10.75 5.49 4.18
C PRO A 180 11.41 4.45 5.10
N SER A 181 10.56 3.81 5.90
CA SER A 181 10.97 2.76 6.82
C SER A 181 10.19 1.48 6.56
N SER A 182 10.89 0.42 6.19
CA SER A 182 10.32 -0.94 6.08
C SER A 182 10.25 -1.66 7.42
N HIS A 183 10.75 -1.01 8.48
CA HIS A 183 10.92 -1.61 9.79
C HIS A 183 10.00 -0.96 10.81
N ARG A 184 10.19 0.31 11.10
CA ARG A 184 9.52 0.97 12.23
C ARG A 184 9.55 2.48 12.05
N LEU A 185 8.44 3.15 12.37
CA LEU A 185 8.43 4.57 12.69
C LEU A 185 8.38 4.73 14.21
N ARG A 186 9.18 5.66 14.75
CA ARG A 186 9.34 5.92 16.19
C ARG A 186 8.92 7.34 16.54
N ARG A 187 8.60 7.57 17.82
CA ARG A 187 8.26 8.89 18.37
C ARG A 187 7.13 9.59 17.62
N LEU A 188 6.11 8.82 17.24
CA LEU A 188 4.92 9.35 16.59
C LEU A 188 4.29 10.46 17.42
N LYS A 189 3.76 11.48 16.74
CA LYS A 189 3.12 12.64 17.38
C LYS A 189 1.65 12.73 16.98
N GLU A 190 0.84 13.33 17.84
CA GLU A 190 -0.55 13.64 17.50
C GLU A 190 -0.61 14.58 16.29
N ASN A 191 -1.62 14.36 15.45
CA ASN A 191 -1.86 15.01 14.15
C ASN A 191 -0.85 14.70 13.04
N GLU A 192 0.15 13.87 13.30
CA GLU A 192 1.03 13.36 12.25
C GLU A 192 0.24 12.47 11.28
N MET A 193 0.52 12.58 9.98
CA MET A 193 -0.09 11.75 8.96
C MET A 193 0.93 10.73 8.48
N ILE A 194 0.49 9.50 8.27
CA ILE A 194 1.39 8.40 7.94
C ILE A 194 0.80 7.67 6.75
N TYR A 195 1.64 7.42 5.75
CA TYR A 195 1.29 6.63 4.58
C TYR A 195 1.96 5.27 4.67
N PHE A 196 1.25 4.24 4.21
CA PHE A 196 1.71 2.87 4.18
C PHE A 196 1.47 2.26 2.81
N LYS A 197 2.44 1.48 2.33
CA LYS A 197 2.30 0.59 1.18
C LYS A 197 2.74 -0.81 1.59
N SER A 198 1.87 -1.80 1.40
CA SER A 198 2.26 -3.21 1.55
C SER A 198 3.18 -3.64 0.42
N ILE A 199 4.19 -4.44 0.75
CA ILE A 199 5.10 -5.06 -0.22
C ILE A 199 4.58 -6.43 -0.65
N TYR A 200 3.89 -7.16 0.23
CA TYR A 200 3.42 -8.52 -0.03
C TYR A 200 1.97 -8.59 -0.48
N ARG A 201 1.15 -7.63 -0.09
CA ARG A 201 -0.27 -7.60 -0.49
C ARG A 201 -0.45 -6.54 -1.56
N GLU A 202 -0.50 -7.00 -2.80
CA GLU A 202 -0.67 -6.13 -3.95
C GLU A 202 -1.89 -5.21 -3.79
N GLY A 203 -1.72 -3.94 -4.16
CA GLY A 203 -2.78 -2.93 -4.08
C GLY A 203 -3.14 -2.45 -2.67
N VAL A 204 -2.50 -2.97 -1.61
CA VAL A 204 -2.77 -2.49 -0.24
C VAL A 204 -1.98 -1.21 0.05
N TYR A 205 -2.71 -0.11 0.04
CA TYR A 205 -2.26 1.19 0.51
C TYR A 205 -3.14 1.64 1.68
N ALA A 206 -2.55 2.38 2.62
CA ALA A 206 -3.28 3.03 3.70
C ALA A 206 -2.69 4.41 4.01
N ALA A 207 -3.54 5.29 4.51
CA ALA A 207 -3.12 6.53 5.15
C ALA A 207 -3.77 6.60 6.52
N PHE A 208 -3.08 7.11 7.52
CA PHE A 208 -3.68 7.34 8.82
C PHE A 208 -3.15 8.60 9.48
N LYS A 209 -4.04 9.33 10.14
CA LYS A 209 -3.69 10.47 10.98
C LYS A 209 -3.72 10.04 12.43
N VAL A 210 -2.67 10.32 13.18
CA VAL A 210 -2.62 10.08 14.62
C VAL A 210 -3.56 11.06 15.32
N VAL A 211 -4.59 10.56 16.00
CA VAL A 211 -5.62 11.37 16.67
C VAL A 211 -5.28 11.60 18.13
N GLU A 212 -4.86 10.54 18.82
CA GLU A 212 -4.60 10.56 20.26
C GLU A 212 -3.52 9.53 20.58
N ILE A 213 -2.61 9.87 21.50
CA ILE A 213 -1.63 8.94 22.06
C ILE A 213 -1.81 8.88 23.58
N ARG A 214 -2.07 7.67 24.09
CA ARG A 214 -1.85 7.36 25.51
C ARG A 214 -0.55 6.59 25.63
N GLU A 215 0.42 7.20 26.29
CA GLU A 215 1.74 6.61 26.50
C GLU A 215 1.70 5.41 27.45
N GLY A 216 2.67 4.51 27.31
CA GLY A 216 2.86 3.34 28.18
C GLY A 216 2.57 2.01 27.48
N GLU A 217 3.02 0.92 28.10
CA GLU A 217 2.89 -0.43 27.54
C GLU A 217 1.43 -0.93 27.51
N GLN A 218 0.58 -0.37 28.38
CA GLN A 218 -0.88 -0.54 28.39
C GLN A 218 -1.62 0.61 27.68
N GLY A 219 -0.87 1.58 27.17
CA GLY A 219 -1.39 2.73 26.46
C GLY A 219 -1.97 2.34 25.10
N TYR A 220 -2.29 3.34 24.28
CA TYR A 220 -2.84 3.11 22.95
C TYR A 220 -2.53 4.27 22.02
N ILE A 221 -2.70 4.01 20.73
CA ILE A 221 -2.75 5.02 19.67
C ILE A 221 -4.11 4.96 18.97
N LYS A 222 -4.76 6.12 18.84
CA LYS A 222 -6.00 6.27 18.05
C LYS A 222 -5.65 6.83 16.69
N LEU A 223 -6.14 6.20 15.63
CA LEU A 223 -5.83 6.51 14.24
C LEU A 223 -7.11 6.75 13.45
N ASP A 224 -7.17 7.85 12.71
CA ASP A 224 -8.14 8.01 11.62
C ASP A 224 -7.55 7.36 10.36
N LEU A 225 -8.02 6.17 10.01
CA LEU A 225 -7.54 5.35 8.90
C LEU A 225 -8.32 5.61 7.62
N ILE A 226 -7.60 5.65 6.49
CA ILE A 226 -8.09 5.61 5.12
C ILE A 226 -7.48 4.37 4.44
N THR A 227 -8.32 3.55 3.81
CA THR A 227 -7.87 2.34 3.10
C THR A 227 -8.78 1.99 1.92
N VAL A 228 -8.35 1.11 1.02
CA VAL A 228 -9.02 0.84 -0.27
C VAL A 228 -10.17 -0.16 -0.15
N GLY A 229 -11.30 0.19 -0.78
CA GLY A 229 -12.42 -0.65 -1.21
C GLY A 229 -12.11 -2.10 -1.59
N ASN A 230 -12.73 -3.08 -0.92
CA ASN A 230 -12.96 -4.45 -1.33
C ASN A 230 -14.23 -4.43 -2.18
#